data_AF-A0A379S5K9-F1
#
_entry.id   AF-A0A379S5K9-F1
#
_cell.length_a   1.000
_cell.length_b   1.000
_cell.length_c   1.000
_cell.angle_alpha   90.00
_cell.angle_beta   90.00
_cell.angle_gamma   90.00
#
_symmetry.space_group_name_H-M   'P 1'
#
loop_
_entity.id
_entity.type
_entity.pdbx_description
1 polymer ?
#
loop_
_entity_poly.entity_id
_entity_poly.type
_entity_poly.pdbx_seq_one_letter_code
_entity_poly.pdbx_strand_id
1 'polypeptide(L)' 'MLTYMILVWCQEEPLNQGAWYCSQHHFREVVPFGAALRYAGRPASASPAVGYMSVHQKQQQDLVNDALNVD' A
#
# COMPACT_ATOMS: atom_id res chain seq x y z
N MET A 1 -5.91 -24.28 3.58
CA MET A 1 -4.48 -23.95 3.44
C MET A 1 -4.30 -22.56 4.01
N LEU A 2 -3.79 -22.46 5.24
CA LEU A 2 -3.61 -21.18 5.92
C LEU A 2 -2.46 -20.43 5.22
N THR A 3 -2.73 -19.24 4.71
CA THR A 3 -1.70 -18.29 4.25
C THR A 3 -0.93 -17.80 5.47
N TYR A 4 0.31 -18.28 5.66
CA TYR A 4 1.14 -17.93 6.82
C TYR A 4 2.01 -16.69 6.60
N MET A 5 2.02 -16.11 5.40
CA MET A 5 2.91 -15.00 5.05
C MET A 5 2.18 -13.95 4.21
N ILE A 6 2.23 -12.69 4.66
CA ILE A 6 1.67 -11.53 3.95
C ILE A 6 2.83 -10.64 3.54
N LEU A 7 2.94 -10.36 2.25
CA LEU A 7 3.83 -9.35 1.68
C LEU A 7 3.03 -8.08 1.47
N VAL A 8 3.60 -6.94 1.85
CA VAL A 8 2.94 -5.63 1.73
C VAL A 8 3.67 -4.78 0.70
N TRP A 9 2.94 -4.28 -0.30
CA TRP A 9 3.41 -3.17 -1.14
C TRP A 9 2.99 -1.85 -0.49
N CYS A 10 3.98 -1.09 -0.01
CA CYS A 10 3.78 0.21 0.62
C CYS A 10 4.17 1.34 -0.34
N GLN A 11 3.33 2.37 -0.47
CA GLN A 11 3.63 3.57 -1.26
C GLN A 11 2.97 4.83 -0.69
N GLU A 12 3.60 6.00 -0.82
CA GLU A 12 3.00 7.25 -0.36
C GLU A 12 1.91 7.77 -1.30
N GLU A 13 1.99 7.43 -2.58
CA GLU A 13 1.06 7.89 -3.61
C GLU A 13 -0.34 7.28 -3.43
N PRO A 14 -1.41 8.00 -3.83
CA PRO A 14 -2.77 7.46 -3.91
C PRO A 14 -2.84 6.13 -4.68
N LEU A 15 -3.79 5.26 -4.33
CA LEU A 15 -4.02 3.94 -4.95
C LEU A 15 -4.07 3.94 -6.49
N ASN A 16 -4.67 4.97 -7.07
CA ASN A 16 -4.77 5.18 -8.52
C ASN A 16 -3.55 5.85 -9.16
N GLN A 17 -2.48 6.02 -8.39
CA GLN A 17 -1.22 6.64 -8.77
C GLN A 17 -0.06 5.75 -8.32
N GLY A 18 1.16 6.17 -8.63
CA GLY A 18 2.36 5.40 -8.34
C GLY A 18 2.41 4.08 -9.11
N ALA A 19 3.11 3.09 -8.54
CA ALA A 19 3.45 1.86 -9.26
C ALA A 19 2.41 0.74 -9.10
N TRP A 20 1.42 0.88 -8.21
CA TRP A 20 0.53 -0.22 -7.88
C TRP A 20 -0.16 -0.82 -9.10
N TYR A 21 -0.94 -0.04 -9.86
CA TYR A 21 -1.69 -0.60 -11.00
C TYR A 21 -0.80 -1.11 -12.13
N CYS A 22 0.33 -0.45 -12.40
CA CYS A 22 1.23 -0.83 -13.48
C CYS A 22 2.19 -1.97 -13.11
N SER A 23 2.41 -2.29 -11.83
CA SER A 23 3.38 -3.30 -11.41
C SER A 23 2.80 -4.42 -10.54
N GLN A 24 1.54 -4.34 -10.10
CA GLN A 24 0.90 -5.39 -9.29
C GLN A 24 0.89 -6.78 -9.94
N HIS A 25 1.00 -6.86 -11.27
CA HIS A 25 1.11 -8.15 -11.95
C HIS A 25 2.51 -8.76 -11.72
N HIS A 26 3.58 -7.97 -11.86
CA HIS A 26 4.93 -8.40 -11.51
C HIS A 26 5.08 -8.73 -10.01
N PHE A 27 4.46 -7.96 -9.13
CA PHE A 27 4.48 -8.27 -7.70
C PHE A 27 3.85 -9.63 -7.40
N ARG A 28 2.74 -9.97 -8.05
CA ARG A 28 2.09 -11.28 -7.89
C ARG A 28 2.89 -12.43 -8.47
N GLU A 29 3.74 -12.19 -9.47
CA GLU A 29 4.63 -13.22 -10.03
C GLU A 29 5.77 -13.60 -9.06
N VAL A 30 6.24 -12.65 -8.24
CA VAL A 30 7.34 -12.88 -7.27
C VAL A 30 6.84 -13.29 -5.89
N VAL A 31 5.54 -13.10 -5.59
CA VAL A 31 4.93 -13.52 -4.32
C VAL A 31 4.93 -15.06 -4.26
N PRO A 32 5.51 -15.67 -3.19
CA PRO A 32 5.55 -17.11 -3.06
C PRO A 32 4.17 -17.76 -3.03
N PHE A 33 4.07 -19.00 -3.53
CA PHE A 33 2.84 -19.77 -3.42
C PHE A 33 2.41 -19.94 -1.96
N GLY A 34 1.16 -19.59 -1.66
CA GLY A 34 0.62 -19.60 -0.30
C GLY A 34 0.93 -18.35 0.53
N ALA A 35 1.55 -17.32 -0.05
CA ALA A 35 1.62 -15.97 0.51
C ALA A 35 0.57 -15.04 -0.15
N ALA A 36 0.15 -14.01 0.58
CA ALA A 36 -0.76 -12.99 0.08
C ALA A 36 -0.02 -11.68 -0.18
N LEU A 37 -0.44 -10.92 -1.20
CA LEU A 37 0.02 -9.55 -1.44
C LEU A 37 -1.05 -8.56 -0.97
N ARG A 38 -0.69 -7.66 -0.06
CA ARG A 38 -1.54 -6.59 0.47
C ARG A 38 -1.00 -5.23 0.04
N TYR A 39 -1.88 -4.29 -0.20
CA TYR A 39 -1.54 -2.89 -0.48
C TYR A 39 -1.65 -2.07 0.80
N ALA A 40 -0.65 -1.22 1.07
CA ALA A 40 -0.69 -0.19 2.09
C ALA A 40 -0.35 1.15 1.41
N GLY A 41 -1.28 2.09 1.42
CA GLY A 41 -1.19 3.27 0.57
C GLY A 41 -2.29 4.28 0.84
N ARG A 42 -2.17 5.49 0.30
CA ARG A 42 -3.25 6.47 0.38
C ARG A 42 -4.45 6.03 -0.45
N PRO A 43 -5.68 6.35 -0.03
CA PRO A 43 -6.86 6.09 -0.85
C PRO A 43 -6.77 6.82 -2.19
N ALA A 44 -7.46 6.28 -3.20
CA ALA A 44 -7.49 6.88 -4.53
C ALA A 44 -7.96 8.34 -4.47
N SER A 45 -7.28 9.19 -5.24
CA SER A 45 -7.53 10.63 -5.28
C SER A 45 -7.21 11.19 -6.67
N ALA A 46 -7.97 12.21 -7.08
CA ALA A 46 -7.66 12.98 -8.29
C ALA A 46 -6.39 13.83 -8.11
N SER A 47 -6.18 14.39 -6.91
CA SER A 47 -4.97 15.14 -6.57
C SER A 47 -3.86 14.20 -6.07
N PRO A 48 -2.57 14.45 -6.35
CA PRO A 48 -1.45 13.68 -5.80
C PRO A 48 -1.37 13.72 -4.27
N ALA A 49 -1.76 14.84 -3.66
CA ALA A 49 -1.73 15.03 -2.22
C ALA A 49 -2.86 15.94 -1.74
N VAL A 50 -3.16 15.86 -0.45
CA VAL A 50 -4.02 16.84 0.25
C VAL A 50 -3.27 18.17 0.42
N GLY A 51 -3.99 19.29 0.32
CA GLY A 51 -3.39 20.63 0.42
C GLY A 51 -3.02 21.07 1.84
N TYR A 52 -3.55 20.41 2.86
CA TYR A 52 -3.30 20.76 4.27
C TYR A 52 -2.23 19.86 4.88
N MET A 53 -1.16 20.47 5.42
CA MET A 53 -0.03 19.75 6.00
C MET A 53 -0.43 18.82 7.17
N SER A 54 -1.35 19.26 8.02
CA SER A 54 -1.84 18.44 9.15
C SER A 54 -2.52 17.16 8.67
N VAL A 55 -3.32 17.24 7.61
CA VAL A 55 -3.99 16.07 7.00
C VAL A 55 -2.96 15.19 6.29
N HIS A 56 -1.97 15.79 5.63
CA HIS A 56 -0.88 15.06 4.98
C HIS A 56 -0.09 14.22 5.99
N GLN A 57 0.31 14.80 7.12
CA GLN A 57 1.04 14.11 8.18
C GLN A 57 0.20 12.98 8.80
N LYS A 58 -1.09 13.21 9.01
CA LYS A 58 -2.00 12.17 9.48
C LYS A 58 -2.05 10.98 8.50
N GLN A 59 -2.27 11.24 7.21
CA GLN A 59 -2.27 10.20 6.19
C GLN A 59 -0.94 9.42 6.13
N GLN A 60 0.18 10.11 6.32
CA GLN A 60 1.50 9.47 6.35
C GLN A 60 1.66 8.55 7.56
N GLN A 61 1.21 8.98 8.74
CA GLN A 61 1.27 8.14 9.94
C GLN A 61 0.34 6.94 9.80
N ASP A 62 -0.87 7.14 9.29
CA ASP A 62 -1.86 6.08 9.06
C ASP A 62 -1.32 5.05 8.05
N LEU A 63 -0.68 5.50 6.97
CA LEU A 63 0.01 4.66 5.99
C LEU A 63 1.09 3.79 6.64
N VAL A 64 2.02 4.42 7.37
CA VAL A 64 3.17 3.72 7.98
C VAL A 64 2.67 2.69 8.99
N ASN A 65 1.66 3.07 9.78
CA ASN A 65 1.01 2.16 10.71
C ASN A 65 0.37 1.00 9.95
N ASP A 66 -0.44 1.26 8.91
CA ASP A 66 -1.05 0.19 8.11
C ASP A 66 -0.01 -0.74 7.49
N ALA A 67 1.10 -0.22 6.97
CA ALA A 67 2.13 -1.03 6.32
C ALA A 67 2.91 -1.92 7.30
N LEU A 68 3.17 -1.43 8.51
CA LEU A 68 4.02 -2.10 9.50
C LEU A 68 3.24 -2.78 10.61
N ASN A 69 1.92 -2.63 10.69
CA ASN A 69 1.14 -3.29 11.72
C ASN A 69 1.13 -4.80 11.47
N VAL A 70 1.81 -5.54 12.35
CA VAL A 70 1.93 -7.00 12.37
C VAL A 70 1.17 -7.53 13.58
N ASP A 71 -0.11 -7.18 13.68
CA ASP A 71 -1.09 -7.84 14.56
C ASP A 71 -1.90 -8.87 13.77
#